data_AF-A0A2V7QDT3-F1
#
_entry.id   AF-A0A2V7QDT3-F1
#
_cell.length_a   1.000
_cell.length_b   1.000
_cell.length_c   1.000
_cell.angle_alpha   90.00
_cell.angle_beta   90.00
_cell.angle_gamma   90.00
#
_symmetry.space_group_name_H-M   'P 1'
#
loop_
_entity.id
_entity.type
_entity.pdbx_description
1 polymer ?
#
loop_
_entity_poly.entity_id
_entity_poly.type
_entity_poly.pdbx_seq_one_letter_code
_entity_poly.pdbx_strand_id
1 'polypeptide(L)'
;MSGDAFHLTPHDVRKQEFRRSLRGYEPLGVEDFRVRVADELERILRERSVLEERLAALGEQLGVYRERERAMNEALVAAQQLREETRAAAQREAQVIVREAEAEARRVVEEA
;
A
#
# COMPACT_ATOMS: atom_id res chain seq x y z
N MET A 1 -15.31 -12.56 -24.42
CA MET A 1 -15.91 -11.52 -25.27
C MET A 1 -15.29 -10.18 -24.87
N SER A 2 -14.09 -9.89 -25.35
CA SER A 2 -13.59 -8.52 -25.35
C SER A 2 -13.91 -8.00 -26.74
N GLY A 3 -14.83 -7.04 -26.82
CA GLY A 3 -15.05 -6.31 -28.06
C GLY A 3 -13.71 -5.73 -28.47
N ASP A 4 -13.35 -5.91 -29.74
CA ASP A 4 -12.18 -5.31 -30.35
C ASP A 4 -12.32 -3.79 -30.16
N ALA A 5 -11.77 -3.27 -29.07
CA ALA A 5 -11.96 -1.89 -28.69
C ALA A 5 -11.20 -1.09 -29.73
N PHE A 6 -11.93 -0.24 -30.46
CA PHE A 6 -11.33 0.61 -31.45
C PHE A 6 -10.25 1.49 -30.77
N HIS A 7 -9.00 1.12 -30.99
CA HIS A 7 -7.84 1.79 -30.41
C HIS A 7 -7.28 2.76 -31.44
N LEU A 8 -7.45 4.05 -31.17
CA LEU A 8 -6.80 5.12 -31.91
C LEU A 8 -5.61 5.63 -31.10
N THR A 9 -4.45 5.72 -31.73
CA THR A 9 -3.35 6.53 -31.21
C THR A 9 -3.45 7.96 -31.76
N PRO A 10 -2.82 8.96 -31.10
CA PRO A 10 -2.69 10.30 -31.67
C PRO A 10 -2.12 10.30 -33.09
N HIS A 11 -1.18 9.40 -33.34
CA HIS A 11 -0.55 9.23 -34.64
C HIS A 11 -1.54 8.68 -35.69
N ASP A 12 -2.40 7.72 -35.32
CA ASP A 12 -3.43 7.21 -36.21
C ASP A 12 -4.45 8.29 -36.58
N VAL A 13 -4.84 9.12 -35.60
CA VAL A 13 -5.71 10.27 -35.85
C VAL A 13 -5.06 11.24 -36.84
N ARG A 14 -3.77 11.58 -36.67
CA ARG A 14 -3.06 12.47 -37.62
C ARG A 14 -2.96 11.90 -39.03
N LYS A 15 -2.82 10.58 -39.16
CA LYS A 15 -2.69 9.91 -40.47
C LYS A 15 -4.03 9.55 -41.13
N GLN A 16 -5.15 9.73 -40.44
CA GLN A 16 -6.46 9.34 -40.96
C GLN A 16 -6.84 10.16 -42.19
N GLU A 17 -6.88 9.53 -43.36
CA GLU A 17 -7.35 10.16 -44.59
C GLU A 17 -8.87 9.99 -44.77
N PHE A 18 -9.53 11.03 -45.30
CA PHE A 18 -10.96 11.01 -45.61
C PHE A 18 -11.18 11.02 -47.12
N ARG A 19 -12.07 10.15 -47.61
CA ARG A 19 -12.47 10.15 -49.02
C ARG A 19 -13.25 11.42 -49.34
N ARG A 20 -13.02 11.99 -50.53
CA ARG A 20 -13.78 13.15 -51.02
C ARG A 20 -15.08 12.70 -51.66
N SER A 21 -16.16 13.43 -51.42
CA SER A 21 -17.49 13.22 -52.00
C SER A 21 -18.10 14.54 -52.46
N LEU A 22 -19.07 14.48 -53.38
CA LEU A 22 -19.72 15.66 -53.99
C LEU A 22 -20.41 16.57 -52.94
N ARG A 23 -20.77 16.01 -51.79
CA ARG A 23 -21.23 16.71 -50.58
C ARG A 23 -20.47 16.17 -49.38
N GLY A 24 -20.05 17.03 -48.47
CA GLY A 24 -19.29 16.66 -47.27
C GLY A 24 -18.90 17.89 -46.45
N TYR A 25 -18.22 17.65 -45.32
CA TYR A 25 -17.65 18.73 -44.51
C TYR A 25 -16.50 19.41 -45.25
N GLU A 26 -16.23 20.66 -44.90
CA GLU A 26 -15.10 21.43 -45.42
C GLU A 26 -13.77 20.72 -45.06
N PRO A 27 -12.93 20.36 -46.05
CA PRO A 27 -11.69 19.61 -45.80
C PRO A 27 -10.74 20.29 -44.80
N LEU A 28 -10.61 21.62 -44.85
CA LEU A 28 -9.74 22.37 -43.93
C LEU A 28 -10.25 22.33 -42.49
N GLY A 29 -11.55 22.46 -42.28
CA GLY A 29 -12.15 22.34 -40.95
C GLY A 29 -12.02 20.94 -40.35
N VAL A 30 -12.14 19.90 -41.19
CA VAL A 30 -11.91 18.50 -40.75
C VAL A 30 -10.44 18.29 -40.40
N GLU A 31 -9.51 18.85 -41.17
CA GLU A 31 -8.07 18.77 -40.91
C GLU A 31 -7.69 19.44 -39.58
N ASP A 32 -8.15 20.67 -39.35
CA ASP A 32 -7.89 21.38 -38.09
C ASP A 32 -8.44 20.60 -36.88
N PHE A 33 -9.67 20.11 -36.98
CA PHE A 33 -10.27 19.30 -35.93
C PHE A 33 -9.47 18.01 -35.68
N ARG A 34 -9.02 17.33 -36.74
CA ARG A 34 -8.20 16.11 -36.64
C ARG A 34 -6.90 16.35 -35.88
N VAL A 35 -6.20 17.45 -36.17
CA VAL A 35 -4.97 17.82 -35.45
C VAL A 35 -5.26 18.08 -33.97
N ARG A 36 -6.31 18.86 -33.68
CA ARG A 36 -6.70 19.18 -32.29
C ARG A 36 -7.10 17.94 -31.48
N VAL A 37 -7.81 16.99 -32.10
CA VAL A 37 -8.16 15.71 -31.46
C VAL A 37 -6.91 14.89 -31.19
N ALA A 38 -5.96 14.84 -32.11
CA ALA A 38 -4.70 14.12 -31.90
C ALA A 38 -3.89 14.72 -30.75
N ASP A 39 -3.78 16.05 -30.69
CA ASP A 39 -3.06 16.75 -29.62
C ASP A 39 -3.69 16.49 -28.25
N GLU A 40 -5.02 16.54 -28.18
CA GLU A 40 -5.75 16.29 -26.94
C GLU A 40 -5.63 14.83 -26.49
N LEU A 41 -5.67 13.88 -27.42
CA LEU A 41 -5.44 12.46 -27.12
C LEU A 41 -4.02 12.24 -26.60
N GLU A 42 -3.02 12.92 -27.17
CA GLU A 42 -1.64 12.84 -26.70
C GLU A 42 -1.48 13.46 -25.30
N ARG A 43 -2.18 14.57 -25.01
CA ARG A 43 -2.22 15.17 -23.67
C ARG A 43 -2.79 14.19 -22.65
N ILE A 44 -3.95 13.58 -22.95
CA ILE A 44 -4.61 12.62 -22.07
C ILE A 44 -3.74 11.38 -21.82
N LEU A 45 -3.08 10.84 -22.86
CA LEU A 45 -2.19 9.69 -22.72
C LEU A 45 -0.98 10.00 -21.84
N ARG A 46 -0.39 11.20 -21.96
CA ARG A 46 0.69 11.67 -21.09
C ARG A 46 0.21 11.79 -19.64
N GLU A 47 -0.93 12.43 -19.42
CA GLU A 47 -1.51 12.57 -18.08
C GLU A 47 -1.83 11.22 -17.45
N ARG A 48 -2.38 10.29 -18.23
CA ARG A 48 -2.61 8.91 -17.78
C ARG A 48 -1.31 8.25 -17.33
N SER A 49 -0.24 8.33 -18.13
CA SER A 49 1.06 7.73 -17.77
C SER A 49 1.59 8.30 -16.45
N VAL A 50 1.51 9.62 -16.26
CA VAL A 50 1.92 10.28 -15.02
C VAL A 50 1.08 9.83 -13.83
N LEU A 51 -0.23 9.66 -14.01
CA LEU A 51 -1.13 9.17 -12.96
C LEU A 51 -0.87 7.71 -12.61
N GLU A 52 -0.60 6.86 -13.61
CA GLU A 52 -0.25 5.45 -13.41
C GLU A 52 1.07 5.30 -12.64
N GLU A 53 2.09 6.10 -12.96
CA GLU A 53 3.35 6.15 -12.21
C GLU A 53 3.13 6.59 -10.75
N ARG A 54 2.31 7.62 -10.53
CA ARG A 54 1.98 8.08 -9.17
C ARG A 54 1.21 7.02 -8.37
N LEU A 55 0.27 6.33 -9.01
CA LEU A 55 -0.48 5.24 -8.39
C LEU A 55 0.44 4.08 -7.99
N ALA A 56 1.40 3.71 -8.85
CA ALA A 56 2.39 2.70 -8.53
C ALA A 56 3.23 3.10 -7.31
N ALA A 57 3.77 4.32 -7.30
CA ALA A 57 4.58 4.84 -6.19
C ALA A 57 3.80 4.90 -4.85
N LEU A 58 2.54 5.37 -4.89
CA LEU A 58 1.67 5.37 -3.70
C LEU A 58 1.35 3.95 -3.24
N GLY A 59 1.18 3.00 -4.16
CA GLY A 59 0.98 1.59 -3.87
C GLY A 59 2.16 0.98 -3.10
N GLU A 60 3.39 1.27 -3.55
CA GLU A 60 4.61 0.83 -2.86
C GLU A 60 4.73 1.43 -1.45
N GLN A 61 4.49 2.74 -1.30
CA GLN A 61 4.51 3.40 0.00
C GLN A 61 3.48 2.79 0.97
N LEU A 62 2.27 2.51 0.48
CA LEU A 62 1.24 1.86 1.27
C LEU A 62 1.65 0.45 1.71
N GLY A 63 2.34 -0.29 0.84
CA GLY A 63 2.93 -1.59 1.18
C GLY A 63 3.88 -1.48 2.37
N VAL A 64 4.82 -0.54 2.31
CA VAL A 64 5.78 -0.28 3.40
C VAL A 64 5.07 0.10 4.71
N TYR A 65 4.04 0.96 4.66
CA TYR A 65 3.29 1.31 5.86
C TYR A 65 2.58 0.11 6.49
N ARG A 66 1.97 -0.77 5.68
CA ARG A 66 1.31 -2.00 6.16
C ARG A 66 2.29 -2.97 6.80
N GLU A 67 3.50 -3.11 6.24
CA GLU A 67 4.54 -3.94 6.84
C GLU A 67 5.00 -3.38 8.19
N ARG A 68 5.21 -2.07 8.27
CA ARG A 68 5.54 -1.40 9.54
C ARG A 68 4.45 -1.56 10.59
N GLU A 69 3.19 -1.43 10.19
CA GLU A 69 2.04 -1.62 11.08
C GLU A 69 1.99 -3.06 11.62
N ARG A 70 2.22 -4.06 10.76
CA ARG A 70 2.33 -5.47 11.19
C ARG A 70 3.45 -5.69 12.19
N ALA A 71 4.66 -5.21 11.88
CA ALA A 71 5.81 -5.33 12.79
C ALA A 71 5.55 -4.64 14.14
N MET A 72 4.88 -3.48 14.14
CA MET A 72 4.51 -2.78 15.37
C MET A 72 3.49 -3.58 16.19
N ASN A 73 2.48 -4.17 15.55
CA ASN A 73 1.50 -5.03 16.21
C ASN A 73 2.16 -6.29 16.81
N GLU A 74 3.07 -6.94 16.08
CA GLU A 74 3.84 -8.08 16.57
C GLU A 74 4.70 -7.71 17.77
N ALA A 75 5.42 -6.58 17.71
CA ALA A 75 6.22 -6.07 18.82
C ALA A 75 5.35 -5.78 20.06
N LEU A 76 4.13 -5.27 19.85
CA LEU A 76 3.21 -4.96 20.94
C LEU A 76 2.70 -6.25 21.63
N VAL A 77 2.40 -7.29 20.85
CA VAL A 77 2.04 -8.63 21.38
C VAL A 77 3.23 -9.23 22.15
N ALA A 78 4.43 -9.18 21.59
CA ALA A 78 5.64 -9.68 22.25
C ALA A 78 5.91 -8.94 23.58
N ALA A 79 5.74 -7.62 23.61
CA ALA A 79 5.87 -6.82 24.83
C ALA A 79 4.83 -7.19 25.89
N GLN A 80 3.59 -7.53 25.47
CA GLN A 80 2.57 -8.03 26.39
C GLN A 80 2.93 -9.39 26.98
N GLN A 81 3.42 -10.33 26.15
CA GLN A 81 3.87 -11.65 26.60
C GLN A 81 5.03 -11.53 27.58
N LEU A 82 6.06 -10.74 27.24
CA LEU A 82 7.21 -10.51 28.11
C LEU A 82 6.79 -9.92 29.46
N ARG A 83 5.82 -9.00 29.47
CA ARG A 83 5.30 -8.43 30.72
C ARG A 83 4.62 -9.49 31.58
N GLU A 84 3.78 -10.35 31.00
CA GLU A 84 3.13 -11.43 31.75
C GLU A 84 4.13 -12.46 32.27
N GLU A 85 5.12 -12.85 31.44
CA GLU A 85 6.20 -13.76 31.85
C GLU A 85 7.03 -13.18 33.01
N THR A 86 7.39 -11.89 32.91
CA THR A 86 8.13 -11.18 33.96
C THR A 86 7.32 -11.14 35.25
N ARG A 87 6.02 -10.85 35.17
CA ARG A 87 5.12 -10.85 36.33
C ARG A 87 5.05 -12.23 36.98
N ALA A 88 4.90 -13.28 36.17
CA ALA A 88 4.84 -14.65 36.65
C ALA A 88 6.16 -15.10 37.29
N ALA A 89 7.30 -14.70 36.72
CA ALA A 89 8.62 -14.97 37.29
C ALA A 89 8.80 -14.28 38.65
N ALA A 90 8.50 -12.99 38.74
CA ALA A 90 8.57 -12.23 39.99
C ALA A 90 7.65 -12.80 41.08
N GLN A 91 6.46 -13.27 40.72
CA GLN A 91 5.54 -13.94 41.66
C GLN A 91 6.10 -15.27 42.19
N ARG A 92 6.71 -16.08 41.32
CA ARG A 92 7.35 -17.35 41.73
C ARG A 92 8.53 -17.07 42.66
N GLU A 93 9.38 -16.10 42.31
CA GLU A 93 10.53 -15.72 43.12
C GLU A 93 10.11 -15.20 44.49
N ALA A 94 9.09 -14.34 44.55
CA ALA A 94 8.52 -13.88 45.83
C ALA A 94 8.00 -15.04 46.70
N GLN A 95 7.35 -16.05 46.11
CA GLN A 95 6.90 -17.24 46.85
C GLN A 95 8.07 -18.08 47.38
N VAL A 96 9.16 -18.20 46.63
CA VAL A 96 10.37 -18.90 47.08
C VAL A 96 10.98 -18.16 48.27
N ILE A 97 11.17 -16.84 48.16
CA ILE A 97 11.72 -16.00 49.23
C ILE A 97 10.89 -16.14 50.53
N VAL A 98 9.56 -16.07 50.43
CA VAL A 98 8.68 -16.23 51.60
C VAL A 98 8.85 -17.62 52.23
N ARG A 99 8.89 -18.69 51.44
CA ARG A 99 9.07 -20.06 51.95
C ARG A 99 10.42 -20.25 52.63
N GLU A 100 11.49 -19.70 52.06
CA GLU A 100 12.83 -19.74 52.65
C GLU A 100 12.88 -18.98 53.97
N ALA A 101 12.30 -17.77 54.02
CA ALA A 101 12.22 -16.98 55.24
C ALA A 101 11.42 -17.69 56.35
N GLU A 102 10.29 -18.32 56.01
CA GLU A 102 9.51 -19.11 56.96
C GLU A 102 10.27 -20.35 57.46
N ALA A 103 11.03 -21.02 56.58
CA ALA A 103 11.84 -22.17 56.95
C ALA A 103 12.97 -21.78 57.92
N GLU A 104 13.67 -20.69 57.64
CA GLU A 104 14.74 -20.19 58.51
C GLU A 104 14.17 -19.70 59.85
N ALA A 105 13.04 -18.99 59.85
CA ALA A 105 12.37 -18.58 61.09
C ALA A 105 11.99 -19.77 61.98
N ARG A 106 11.45 -20.86 61.38
CA ARG A 106 11.16 -22.10 62.11
C ARG A 106 12.43 -22.72 62.71
N ARG A 107 13.52 -22.76 61.95
CA ARG A 107 14.81 -23.29 62.40
C ARG A 107 15.37 -22.50 63.59
N VAL A 108 15.33 -21.17 63.53
CA VAL A 108 15.75 -20.30 64.64
C VAL A 108 14.92 -20.52 65.90
N VAL A 109 13.61 -20.76 65.79
CA VAL A 109 12.76 -21.06 66.94
C VAL A 109 13.04 -22.44 67.54
N GLU A 110 13.37 -23.44 66.71
CA GLU A 110 13.74 -24.78 67.20
C GLU A 110 15.13 -24.83 67.86
N GLU A 111 16.05 -23.95 67.46
CA GLU A 111 17.40 -23.84 68.03
C GLU A 111 17.46 -23.00 69.34
N ALA A 112 16.35 -22.39 69.79
CA ALA A 112 16.24 -21.53 70.98
C ALA A 112 15.65 -22.25 72.20
#